data_AF-A0A519IW44-F1
#
_entry.id   AF-A0A519IW44-F1
#
_cell.length_a   1.000
_cell.length_b   1.000
_cell.length_c   1.000
_cell.angle_alpha   90.00
_cell.angle_beta   90.00
_cell.angle_gamma   90.00
#
_symmetry.space_group_name_H-M   'P 1'
#
loop_
_entity.id
_entity.type
_entity.pdbx_description
1 polymer ?
#
loop_
_entity_poly.entity_id
_entity_poly.type
_entity_poly.pdbx_seq_one_letter_code
_entity_poly.pdbx_strand_id
1 'polypeptide(L)' 'MRAAERRLIGGLTSGALIAIVVAVLLGEASLSFATYLEALRDPSSAPGQVLWQVRAPRAICAFMVGAAALATAPD' A
#
# COMPACT_ATOMS: atom_id res chain seq x y z
N MET A 1 -14.18 -21.15 13.61
CA MET A 1 -12.88 -20.48 13.34
C MET A 1 -11.96 -20.70 14.51
N ARG A 2 -10.85 -21.43 14.32
CA ARG A 2 -9.92 -21.81 15.40
C ARG A 2 -9.05 -20.60 15.81
N ALA A 3 -8.52 -20.60 17.04
CA ALA A 3 -7.66 -19.49 17.51
C ALA A 3 -6.37 -19.31 16.68
N ALA A 4 -5.80 -20.41 16.19
CA ALA A 4 -4.62 -20.37 15.31
C ALA A 4 -4.92 -19.76 13.93
N GLU A 5 -6.10 -20.07 13.39
CA GLU A 5 -6.59 -19.54 12.10
C GLU A 5 -6.80 -18.02 12.18
N ARG A 6 -7.41 -17.53 13.28
CA ARG A 6 -7.56 -16.09 13.53
C ARG A 6 -6.22 -15.35 13.59
N ARG A 7 -5.22 -15.96 14.22
CA ARG A 7 -3.86 -15.39 14.34
C ARG A 7 -3.17 -15.29 12.98
N LEU A 8 -3.27 -16.33 12.16
CA LEU A 8 -2.71 -16.36 10.81
C LEU A 8 -3.35 -15.31 9.91
N ILE A 9 -4.68 -15.26 9.86
CA ILE A 9 -5.41 -14.25 9.07
C ILE A 9 -5.01 -12.85 9.52
N GLY A 10 -5.03 -12.57 10.82
CA GLY A 10 -4.63 -11.26 11.35
C GLY A 10 -3.20 -10.88 10.99
N GLY A 11 -2.27 -11.83 11.06
CA GLY A 11 -0.87 -11.63 10.67
C GLY A 11 -0.72 -11.29 9.18
N LEU A 12 -1.40 -12.04 8.31
CA LEU A 12 -1.36 -11.82 6.86
C LEU A 12 -1.96 -10.46 6.48
N THR A 13 -3.11 -10.11 7.06
CA THR A 13 -3.74 -8.80 6.81
C THR A 13 -2.84 -7.66 7.25
N SER A 14 -2.20 -7.79 8.41
CA SER A 14 -1.26 -6.78 8.92
C SER A 14 -0.05 -6.64 8.00
N GLY A 15 0.55 -7.76 7.57
CA GLY A 15 1.66 -7.77 6.62
C GLY A 15 1.31 -7.13 5.27
N ALA A 16 0.12 -7.43 4.73
CA ALA A 16 -0.38 -6.85 3.50
C ALA A 16 -0.54 -5.32 3.60
N LEU A 17 -1.11 -4.82 4.70
CA LEU A 17 -1.25 -3.37 4.93
C LEU A 17 0.11 -2.68 5.03
N ILE A 18 1.08 -3.27 5.74
CA ILE A 18 2.44 -2.73 5.84
C ILE A 18 3.08 -2.67 4.45
N ALA A 19 2.95 -3.73 3.64
CA ALA A 19 3.50 -3.76 2.29
C ALA A 19 2.90 -2.67 1.39
N ILE A 20 1.59 -2.44 1.47
CA ILE A 20 0.91 -1.36 0.72
C ILE A 20 1.44 0.01 1.16
N VAL A 21 1.56 0.26 2.46
CA VAL A 21 2.12 1.53 2.98
C VAL A 21 3.55 1.74 2.48
N VAL A 22 4.40 0.72 2.56
CA VAL A 22 5.78 0.78 2.05
C VAL A 22 5.80 1.04 0.53
N ALA A 23 4.89 0.45 -0.24
CA ALA A 23 4.80 0.67 -1.69
C ALA A 23 4.35 2.08 -2.08
N VAL A 24 3.54 2.75 -1.24
CA VAL A 24 3.17 4.17 -1.42
C VAL A 24 4.34 5.09 -1.06
N LEU A 25 5.14 4.71 -0.06
CA LEU A 25 6.33 5.42 0.40
C LEU A 25 7.49 5.35 -0.59
N LEU A 26 7.80 4.15 -1.11
CA LEU A 26 8.86 3.93 -2.10
C LEU A 26 8.35 4.28 -3.51
N GLY A 27 8.66 5.48 -3.98
CA GLY A 27 8.44 5.87 -5.37
C GLY A 27 9.61 6.68 -5.94
N GLU A 28 9.81 6.57 -7.26
CA GLU A 28 10.96 7.14 -8.00
C GLU A 28 11.23 8.62 -7.75
N ALA A 29 10.18 9.44 -7.56
CA ALA A 29 10.39 10.80 -7.10
C ALA A 29 10.75 10.76 -5.62
N SER A 30 12.02 11.01 -5.30
CA SER A 30 12.52 11.28 -3.95
C SER A 30 11.86 12.55 -3.42
N LEU A 31 10.61 12.42 -2.96
CA LEU A 31 10.00 13.40 -2.10
C LEU A 31 10.92 13.50 -0.89
N SER A 32 11.60 14.64 -0.74
CA SER A 32 12.36 14.93 0.46
C SER A 32 11.46 14.69 1.68
N PHE A 33 12.02 14.21 2.78
CA PHE A 33 11.25 13.91 4.00
C PHE A 33 10.35 15.08 4.45
N ALA A 34 10.80 16.32 4.18
CA ALA A 34 10.00 17.54 4.39
C ALA A 34 8.73 17.58 3.52
N THR A 35 8.84 17.23 2.25
CA THR A 35 7.73 17.20 1.27
C THR A 35 6.76 16.04 1.55
N TYR A 36 7.24 14.95 2.17
CA TYR A 36 6.37 13.86 2.65
C TYR A 36 5.48 14.32 3.81
N LEU A 37 6.06 15.03 4.78
CA LEU A 37 5.33 15.65 5.89
C LEU A 37 4.32 16.70 5.42
N GLU A 38 4.66 17.45 4.37
CA GLU A 38 3.75 18.42 3.75
C GLU A 38 2.62 17.73 2.99
N ALA A 39 2.89 16.69 2.21
CA ALA A 39 1.88 15.86 1.53
C ALA A 39 0.92 15.15 2.49
N LEU A 40 1.39 14.82 3.70
CA LEU A 40 0.55 14.26 4.76
C LEU A 40 -0.29 15.32 5.49
N ARG A 41 0.24 16.54 5.64
CA ARG A 41 -0.48 17.66 6.28
C ARG A 41 -1.47 18.34 5.35
N ASP A 42 -1.11 18.47 4.08
CA ASP A 42 -1.91 19.07 3.03
C ASP A 42 -2.01 18.11 1.82
N PRO A 43 -3.07 17.29 1.77
CA PRO A 43 -3.32 16.38 0.66
C PRO A 43 -3.59 17.09 -0.67
N SER A 44 -3.92 18.39 -0.66
CA SER A 44 -4.21 19.18 -1.86
C SER A 44 -2.96 19.76 -2.52
N SER A 45 -1.85 19.79 -1.77
CA SER A 45 -0.54 20.20 -2.27
C SER A 45 -0.12 19.35 -3.47
N ALA A 46 0.66 19.93 -4.39
CA ALA A 46 1.20 19.21 -5.55
C ALA A 46 1.86 17.85 -5.20
N PRO A 47 2.70 17.74 -4.15
CA PRO A 47 3.22 16.44 -3.71
C PRO A 47 2.17 15.53 -3.05
N GLY A 48 1.17 16.11 -2.35
CA GLY A 48 0.02 15.38 -1.81
C GLY A 48 -0.82 14.70 -2.87
N GLN A 49 -1.09 15.38 -3.99
CA GLN A 49 -1.82 14.80 -5.12
C GLN A 49 -1.05 13.62 -5.73
N VAL A 50 0.26 13.73 -5.94
CA VAL A 50 1.07 12.61 -6.44
C VAL A 50 1.03 11.42 -5.47
N LEU A 51 1.14 11.67 -4.17
CA LEU A 51 1.11 10.61 -3.16
C LEU A 51 -0.26 9.90 -3.13
N TRP A 52 -1.34 10.65 -2.99
CA TRP A 52 -2.67 10.11 -2.70
C TRP A 52 -3.50 9.78 -3.95
N GLN A 53 -3.34 10.53 -5.04
CA GLN A 53 -4.11 10.31 -6.27
C GLN A 53 -3.38 9.39 -7.25
N VAL A 54 -2.06 9.24 -7.14
CA VAL A 54 -1.29 8.39 -8.07
C VAL A 54 -0.69 7.18 -7.37
N ARG A 55 0.11 7.38 -6.31
CA ARG A 55 0.84 6.27 -5.68
C ARG A 55 -0.09 5.32 -4.91
N ALA A 56 -1.07 5.85 -4.16
CA ALA A 56 -2.01 5.01 -3.42
C ALA A 56 -2.88 4.12 -4.33
N PRO A 57 -3.53 4.64 -5.40
CA PRO A 57 -4.25 3.79 -6.34
C PRO A 57 -3.36 2.76 -7.04
N ARG A 58 -2.14 3.14 -7.44
CA ARG A 58 -1.17 2.20 -8.03
C ARG A 58 -0.85 1.03 -7.08
N ALA A 59 -0.57 1.32 -5.81
CA ALA A 59 -0.25 0.30 -4.82
C ALA A 59 -1.43 -0.65 -4.58
N ILE A 60 -2.65 -0.12 -4.53
CA ILE A 60 -3.88 -0.91 -4.39
C ILE A 60 -4.07 -1.82 -5.62
N CYS A 61 -3.97 -1.27 -6.83
CA CYS A 61 -4.10 -2.06 -8.05
C CYS A 61 -3.05 -3.18 -8.12
N ALA A 62 -1.79 -2.89 -7.80
CA ALA A 62 -0.73 -3.90 -7.76
C ALA A 62 -1.05 -5.03 -6.76
N PHE A 63 -1.53 -4.68 -5.57
CA PHE A 63 -1.95 -5.67 -4.56
C PHE A 63 -3.13 -6.51 -5.06
N MET A 64 -4.18 -5.89 -5.59
CA MET A 64 -5.37 -6.59 -6.07
C MET A 64 -5.07 -7.49 -7.27
N VAL A 65 -4.27 -7.02 -8.22
CA VAL A 65 -3.85 -7.82 -9.39
C VAL A 65 -2.98 -9.01 -8.96
N GLY A 66 -2.03 -8.80 -8.04
CA GLY A 66 -1.22 -9.89 -7.50
C GLY A 66 -2.07 -10.94 -6.77
N ALA A 67 -3.03 -10.50 -5.96
CA ALA A 67 -3.96 -11.39 -5.27
C ALA A 67 -4.83 -12.18 -6.27
N ALA A 68 -5.36 -11.52 -7.30
CA ALA A 68 -6.15 -12.17 -8.34
C ALA A 68 -5.33 -13.20 -9.13
N ALA A 69 -4.11 -12.84 -9.52
CA ALA A 69 -3.21 -13.74 -10.26
C ALA A 69 -2.85 -14.99 -9.44
N LEU A 70 -2.56 -14.82 -8.15
CA LEU A 70 -2.33 -15.94 -7.24
C LEU A 70 -3.57 -16.81 -7.09
N ALA A 71 -4.76 -16.20 -7.01
CA ALA A 71 -6.02 -16.94 -6.86
C ALA A 71 -6.38 -17.79 -8.09
N THR A 72 -5.86 -17.44 -9.27
CA THR A 72 -6.09 -18.18 -10.52
C THR A 72 -4.88 -19.00 -10.98
N ALA A 73 -3.81 -19.07 -10.18
CA ALA A 73 -2.63 -19.83 -10.53
C ALA A 73 -2.94 -21.34 -10.50
N PRO A 74 -2.55 -22.11 -11.54
CA PRO A 74 -2.70 -23.55 -11.52
C PRO A 74 -1.77 -24.18 -10.47
N ASP A 75 -2.27 -25.22 -9.81
CA ASP A 75 -1.62 -26.01 -8.75
C ASP A 75 -0.31 -26.67 -9.19
#